data_AF-A0A9D8MPI0-F1
#
_entry.id   AF-A0A9D8MPI0-F1
#
_cell.length_a   1.000
_cell.length_b   1.000
_cell.length_c   1.000
_cell.angle_alpha   90.00
_cell.angle_beta   90.00
_cell.angle_gamma   90.00
#
_symmetry.space_group_name_H-M   'P 1'
#
loop_
_entity.id
_entity.type
_entity.pdbx_description
1 polymer ?
#
loop_
_entity_poly.entity_id
_entity_poly.type
_entity_poly.pdbx_seq_one_letter_code
_entity_poly.pdbx_strand_id
1 'polypeptide(L)'
;MSNTIGSKIKIALAGNPNAGKTTIFNKLVGAHQHVGNYPGVTVEKVQGTCHHGSLEMLFTDLPGTYSLNATSPEEAVSRDFIYHETP
;
A
#
# COMPACT_ATOMS: atom_id res chain seq x y z
N MET A 1 32.98 -7.40 -3.51
CA MET A 1 31.78 -7.17 -4.33
C MET A 1 30.86 -6.29 -3.50
N SER A 2 30.68 -5.03 -3.89
CA SER A 2 29.99 -4.00 -3.08
C SER A 2 28.51 -4.36 -2.92
N ASN A 3 28.09 -4.61 -1.69
CA ASN A 3 26.68 -4.80 -1.35
C ASN A 3 26.05 -3.42 -1.20
N THR A 4 25.67 -2.79 -2.31
CA THR A 4 24.91 -1.54 -2.26
C THR A 4 23.49 -1.93 -1.85
N ILE A 5 23.21 -1.90 -0.55
CA ILE A 5 21.84 -2.00 -0.03
C ILE A 5 21.13 -0.76 -0.57
N GLY A 6 20.39 -0.92 -1.67
CA GLY A 6 19.46 0.10 -2.11
C GLY A 6 18.49 0.37 -0.96
N SER A 7 18.35 1.63 -0.54
CA SER A 7 17.38 1.98 0.48
C SER A 7 16.01 1.50 0.03
N LYS A 8 15.31 0.76 0.89
CA LYS A 8 13.93 0.32 0.64
C LYS A 8 12.99 1.15 1.48
N ILE A 9 12.00 1.76 0.84
CA ILE A 9 10.92 2.47 1.53
C ILE A 9 9.59 1.79 1.28
N LYS A 10 8.77 1.71 2.32
CA LYS A 10 7.36 1.34 2.21
C LYS A 10 6.57 2.63 2.05
N ILE A 11 5.49 2.58 1.28
CA ILE A 11 4.61 3.72 1.05
C ILE A 11 3.16 3.22 1.05
N ALA A 12 2.31 3.81 1.87
CA ALA A 12 0.87 3.55 1.86
C ALA A 12 0.12 4.69 1.17
N LEU A 13 -0.77 4.35 0.23
CA LEU A 13 -1.71 5.30 -0.34
C LEU A 13 -3.02 5.24 0.45
N ALA A 14 -3.20 6.18 1.39
CA ALA A 14 -4.40 6.31 2.21
C ALA A 14 -5.28 7.47 1.73
N GLY A 15 -6.59 7.37 1.96
CA GLY A 15 -7.53 8.46 1.68
C GLY A 15 -8.92 7.97 1.29
N ASN A 16 -9.84 8.92 1.16
CA ASN A 16 -11.27 8.65 0.96
C ASN A 16 -11.54 7.73 -0.25
N PRO A 17 -12.67 6.98 -0.25
CA PRO A 17 -13.20 6.37 -1.46
C PRO A 17 -13.26 7.36 -2.62
N ASN A 18 -12.94 6.89 -3.83
CA ASN A 18 -12.93 7.68 -5.06
C ASN A 18 -11.97 8.89 -5.10
N ALA A 19 -11.02 9.01 -4.16
CA ALA A 19 -10.03 10.09 -4.15
C ALA A 19 -8.91 9.96 -5.20
N GLY A 20 -8.94 8.94 -6.07
CA GLY A 20 -7.94 8.73 -7.12
C GLY A 20 -6.69 7.93 -6.70
N LYS A 21 -6.70 7.28 -5.53
CA LYS A 21 -5.58 6.48 -5.00
C LYS A 21 -5.08 5.42 -5.98
N THR A 22 -6.00 4.58 -6.46
CA THR A 22 -5.70 3.53 -7.43
C THR A 22 -5.15 4.07 -8.75
N THR A 23 -5.56 5.28 -9.17
CA THR A 23 -4.98 5.95 -10.35
C THR A 23 -3.51 6.32 -10.12
N ILE A 24 -3.18 6.86 -8.95
CA ILE A 24 -1.79 7.18 -8.58
C ILE A 24 -0.97 5.89 -8.45
N PHE A 25 -1.50 4.87 -7.76
CA PHE A 25 -0.88 3.57 -7.61
C PHE A 25 -0.49 2.97 -8.98
N ASN A 26 -1.46 2.88 -9.89
CA ASN A 26 -1.23 2.31 -11.22
C ASN A 26 -0.22 3.10 -12.04
N LYS A 27 -0.16 4.42 -11.91
CA LYS A 27 0.85 5.25 -12.59
C LYS A 27 2.26 5.04 -12.03
N LEU A 28 2.40 4.75 -10.74
CA LEU A 28 3.69 4.57 -10.08
C LEU A 28 4.23 3.15 -10.22
N VAL A 29 3.35 2.15 -10.11
CA VAL A 29 3.70 0.72 -10.05
C VAL A 29 3.58 0.05 -11.42
N GLY A 30 2.63 0.47 -12.25
CA GLY A 30 2.36 -0.15 -13.55
C GLY A 30 1.94 -1.62 -13.43
N ALA A 31 2.60 -2.49 -14.21
CA ALA A 31 2.31 -3.92 -14.25
C ALA A 31 2.92 -4.71 -13.08
N HIS A 32 3.78 -4.11 -12.26
CA HIS A 32 4.46 -4.76 -11.13
C HIS A 32 3.61 -4.77 -9.86
N GLN A 33 2.32 -5.05 -10.02
CA GLN A 33 1.36 -5.12 -8.92
C GLN A 33 0.92 -6.56 -8.66
N HIS A 34 0.62 -6.84 -7.40
CA HIS A 34 0.09 -8.09 -6.90
C HIS A 34 -1.18 -7.80 -6.11
N VAL A 35 -2.22 -8.58 -6.37
CA VAL A 35 -3.51 -8.49 -5.71
C VAL A 35 -3.72 -9.77 -4.90
N GLY A 36 -4.12 -9.61 -3.64
CA GLY A 36 -4.47 -10.70 -2.74
C GLY A 36 -5.55 -10.25 -1.75
N ASN A 37 -5.69 -10.95 -0.64
CA ASN A 37 -6.58 -10.56 0.46
C ASN A 37 -5.79 -10.38 1.75
N TYR A 38 -6.26 -9.51 2.63
CA TYR A 38 -5.73 -9.43 3.99
C TYR A 38 -6.06 -10.71 4.78
N PRO A 39 -5.17 -11.18 5.67
CA PRO A 39 -5.41 -12.42 6.42
C PRO A 39 -6.71 -12.36 7.24
N GLY A 40 -7.54 -13.40 7.10
CA GLY A 40 -8.76 -13.54 7.88
C GLY A 40 -9.93 -12.65 7.46
N VAL A 41 -9.79 -11.86 6.39
CA VAL A 41 -10.87 -11.00 5.86
C VAL A 41 -10.93 -11.07 4.33
N THR A 42 -12.05 -10.64 3.75
CA THR A 42 -12.25 -10.56 2.29
C THR A 42 -11.80 -9.22 1.70
N VAL A 43 -11.11 -8.38 2.49
CA VAL A 43 -10.62 -7.08 2.02
C VAL A 43 -9.43 -7.30 1.11
N GLU A 44 -9.49 -6.74 -0.09
CA GLU A 44 -8.43 -6.84 -1.09
C GLU A 44 -7.15 -6.12 -0.61
N LYS A 45 -6.00 -6.73 -0.86
CA LYS A 45 -4.67 -6.17 -0.64
C LYS A 45 -3.98 -5.98 -1.97
N VAL A 46 -3.75 -4.73 -2.36
CA VAL A 46 -3.04 -4.38 -3.60
C VAL A 46 -1.68 -3.80 -3.24
N GLN A 47 -0.62 -4.44 -3.71
CA GLN A 47 0.76 -4.02 -3.48
C GLN A 47 1.57 -4.03 -4.76
N GLY A 48 2.61 -3.24 -4.83
CA GLY A 48 3.55 -3.34 -5.93
C GLY A 48 4.79 -2.50 -5.73
N THR A 49 5.79 -2.79 -6.56
CA THR A 49 7.12 -2.21 -6.42
C THR A 49 7.48 -1.34 -7.60
N CYS A 50 8.14 -0.21 -7.33
CA CYS A 50 8.81 0.55 -8.37
C CYS A 50 10.19 1.02 -7.90
N HIS A 51 11.06 1.34 -8.86
CA HIS A 51 12.43 1.77 -8.60
C HIS A 51 12.65 3.20 -9.08
N HIS A 52 13.36 3.98 -8.28
CA HIS A 52 13.86 5.30 -8.69
C HIS A 52 15.36 5.39 -8.37
N GLY A 53 16.19 5.19 -9.39
CA GLY A 53 17.63 5.02 -9.19
C GLY A 53 17.93 3.76 -8.37
N SER A 54 18.60 3.91 -7.23
CA SER A 54 18.89 2.81 -6.29
C SER A 54 17.84 2.62 -5.21
N LEU A 55 16.78 3.43 -5.18
CA LEU A 55 15.69 3.34 -4.21
C LEU A 55 14.63 2.34 -4.69
N GLU A 56 14.36 1.32 -3.88
CA GLU A 56 13.21 0.42 -4.06
C GLU A 56 12.03 0.94 -3.23
N MET A 57 10.88 1.13 -3.87
CA MET A 57 9.66 1.61 -3.22
C MET A 57 8.60 0.53 -3.28
N LEU A 58 8.12 0.09 -2.11
CA LEU A 58 6.99 -0.83 -1.98
C LEU A 58 5.72 -0.04 -1.67
N PHE A 59 4.86 0.10 -2.67
CA PHE A 59 3.55 0.73 -2.54
C PHE A 59 2.50 -0.27 -2.07
N THR A 60 1.59 0.20 -1.21
CA THR A 60 0.35 -0.49 -0.84
C THR A 60 -0.82 0.47 -1.04
N ASP A 61 -1.80 0.10 -1.88
CA ASP A 61 -3.06 0.84 -2.00
C ASP A 61 -3.98 0.40 -0.85
N LEU A 62 -4.26 1.31 0.08
CA LEU A 62 -5.14 1.00 1.21
C LEU A 62 -6.60 1.14 0.78
N PRO A 63 -7.51 0.36 1.39
CA PRO A 63 -8.93 0.57 1.22
C PRO A 63 -9.32 2.04 1.41
N GLY A 64 -10.23 2.52 0.56
CA GLY A 64 -10.76 3.87 0.73
C GLY A 64 -11.57 3.97 2.01
N THR A 65 -11.14 4.81 2.95
CA THR A 65 -11.81 4.98 4.23
C THR A 65 -12.07 6.46 4.52
N TYR A 66 -13.18 6.75 5.21
CA TYR A 66 -13.50 8.11 5.68
C TYR A 66 -12.99 8.36 7.10
N SER A 67 -12.66 7.30 7.84
CA SER A 67 -12.11 7.37 9.19
C SER A 67 -11.13 6.20 9.44
N LEU A 68 -10.45 6.25 10.59
CA LEU A 68 -9.65 5.14 11.13
C LEU A 68 -10.27 4.59 12.42
N ASN A 69 -11.58 4.76 12.60
CA ASN A 69 -12.29 4.29 13.79
C ASN A 69 -12.51 2.78 13.81
N ALA A 70 -12.17 2.08 12.71
CA ALA A 70 -12.33 0.63 12.53
C ALA A 70 -13.78 0.16 12.69
N THR A 71 -14.73 0.94 12.15
CA THR A 71 -16.16 0.58 12.17
C THR A 71 -16.54 -0.36 11.02
N SER A 72 -15.64 -0.54 10.03
CA SER A 72 -15.74 -1.54 8.97
C SER A 72 -14.44 -2.35 8.85
N PRO A 73 -14.47 -3.53 8.19
CA PRO A 73 -13.25 -4.31 7.89
C PRO A 73 -12.19 -3.51 7.14
N GLU A 74 -12.60 -2.65 6.20
CA GLU A 74 -11.72 -1.76 5.44
C GLU A 74 -11.05 -0.72 6.35
N GLU A 75 -11.81 -0.10 7.25
CA GLU A 75 -11.26 0.85 8.22
C GLU A 75 -10.31 0.17 9.20
N ALA A 76 -10.64 -1.04 9.66
CA ALA A 76 -9.80 -1.83 10.54
C ALA A 76 -8.48 -2.19 9.86
N VAL A 77 -8.54 -2.70 8.63
CA VAL A 77 -7.37 -3.04 7.81
C VAL A 77 -6.48 -1.82 7.57
N SER A 78 -7.06 -0.69 7.15
CA SER A 78 -6.28 0.53 6.91
C SER A 78 -5.59 1.03 8.18
N ARG A 79 -6.29 1.02 9.32
CA ARG A 79 -5.72 1.43 10.62
C ARG A 79 -4.60 0.50 11.05
N ASP A 80 -4.85 -0.80 11.04
CA ASP A 80 -3.92 -1.81 11.54
C ASP A 80 -2.67 -1.87 10.64
N PHE A 81 -2.82 -1.69 9.33
CA PHE A 81 -1.69 -1.56 8.40
C PHE A 81 -0.81 -0.36 8.76
N ILE A 82 -1.39 0.84 8.92
CA ILE A 82 -0.63 2.04 9.27
C ILE A 82 0.12 1.85 10.60
N TYR A 83 -0.53 1.20 11.57
CA TYR A 83 0.05 1.00 12.89
C TYR A 83 1.18 -0.04 12.91
N HIS A 84 1.04 -1.14 12.18
CA HIS A 84 1.96 -2.29 12.27
C HIS A 84 3.03 -2.32 11.17
N GLU A 85 2.73 -1.87 9.96
CA GLU A 85 3.67 -1.95 8.82
C GLU A 85 4.65 -0.77 8.76
N THR A 86 4.37 0.27 9.54
CA THR A 86 5.10 1.56 9.59
C THR A 86 5.51 2.04 8.20
N PRO A 87 4.53 2.24 7.30
CA PRO A 87 4.77 2.70 5.94
C PRO A 87 5.08 4.20 5.88
#